data_AF-A0A327V5Z3-F1
#
_entry.id   AF-A0A327V5Z3-F1
#
_cell.length_a   1.000
_cell.length_b   1.000
_cell.length_c   1.000
_cell.angle_alpha   90.00
_cell.angle_beta   90.00
_cell.angle_gamma   90.00
#
_symmetry.space_group_name_H-M   'P 1'
#
loop_
_entity.id
_entity.type
_entity.pdbx_description
1 polymer ?
#
loop_
_entity_poly.entity_id
_entity_poly.type
_entity_poly.pdbx_seq_one_letter_code
_entity_poly.pdbx_strand_id
1 'polypeptide(L)'
;MTIASHPPLRIALFGLPGAGKSTTAGLLREILAESGRGMDVVKIGAPLYDVQQYFHARAGSELAEGQQDGALLNFLGTHFRRTSPDFLLTDFGERCDRAVLAGADVLVCDDARPADFDGVLKQGFRAVRVTAPESERRQRKAVRGDKTAGSDDHPTEQGGASMAVDFEIDNSSDIAALRKRVADVVAELTAPGAQSGAAERSDDARRALRSLLEHTRGVIRGRYAENRHQIAASLLTADGRVFSGIHLEAMVGRASVCAEAVALGKAREAGATDLRYVLSVRHPKPSEAAREIKLVPPCGLCRELLLDYGQDLRVVLGGEDELRSESLSQMLPHKYVGTKWAAVDQSR
;
A
#
# COMPACT_ATOMS: atom_id res chain seq x y z
N MET A 1 -4.35 -16.69 -5.21
CA MET A 1 -4.94 -15.69 -6.13
C MET A 1 -3.99 -15.44 -7.30
N THR A 2 -4.47 -15.62 -8.53
CA THR A 2 -3.75 -15.31 -9.77
C THR A 2 -3.73 -13.80 -9.96
N ILE A 3 -2.58 -13.22 -10.32
CA ILE A 3 -2.43 -11.77 -10.57
C ILE A 3 -3.45 -11.35 -11.66
N ALA A 4 -4.05 -10.16 -11.49
CA ALA A 4 -5.01 -9.50 -12.37
C ALA A 4 -4.80 -9.72 -13.88
N SER A 5 -5.89 -9.79 -14.64
CA SER A 5 -5.85 -9.95 -16.11
C SER A 5 -5.55 -8.66 -16.89
N HIS A 6 -5.49 -7.49 -16.23
CA HIS A 6 -5.18 -6.17 -16.83
C HIS A 6 -4.23 -5.33 -15.94
N PRO A 7 -3.43 -4.37 -16.46
CA PRO A 7 -2.66 -3.48 -15.61
C PRO A 7 -3.59 -2.70 -14.67
N PRO A 8 -3.15 -2.35 -13.45
CA PRO A 8 -4.03 -1.73 -12.48
C PRO A 8 -4.46 -0.34 -12.97
N LEU A 9 -5.76 -0.08 -12.95
CA LEU A 9 -6.31 1.23 -13.27
C LEU A 9 -5.99 2.20 -12.12
N ARG A 10 -5.43 3.37 -12.43
CA ARG A 10 -5.01 4.35 -11.42
C ARG A 10 -5.81 5.63 -11.56
N ILE A 11 -6.57 6.00 -10.53
CA ILE A 11 -7.49 7.14 -10.53
C ILE A 11 -7.14 8.08 -9.38
N ALA A 12 -6.91 9.35 -9.66
CA ALA A 12 -6.70 10.37 -8.66
C ALA A 12 -7.85 11.37 -8.67
N LEU A 13 -8.57 11.48 -7.55
CA LEU A 13 -9.68 12.40 -7.38
C LEU A 13 -9.16 13.73 -6.85
N PHE A 14 -9.39 14.79 -7.62
CA PHE A 14 -9.08 16.17 -7.27
C PHE A 14 -10.35 16.94 -6.98
N GLY A 15 -10.27 17.97 -6.16
CA GLY A 15 -11.42 18.82 -5.85
C GLY A 15 -11.28 19.48 -4.49
N LEU A 16 -11.97 20.60 -4.30
CA LEU A 16 -11.91 21.36 -3.06
C LEU A 16 -12.45 20.53 -1.86
N PRO A 17 -12.12 20.89 -0.61
CA PRO A 17 -12.72 20.29 0.58
C PRO A 17 -14.25 20.33 0.50
N GLY A 18 -14.90 19.22 0.88
CA GLY A 18 -16.36 19.07 0.81
C GLY A 18 -16.93 18.75 -0.58
N ALA A 19 -16.13 18.71 -1.65
CA ALA A 19 -16.61 18.42 -3.01
C ALA A 19 -17.20 17.00 -3.19
N GLY A 20 -16.95 16.08 -2.26
CA GLY A 20 -17.48 14.72 -2.29
C GLY A 20 -16.52 13.67 -2.85
N LYS A 21 -15.20 13.93 -2.86
CA LYS A 21 -14.18 12.97 -3.33
C LYS A 21 -14.30 11.58 -2.69
N SER A 22 -14.41 11.51 -1.36
CA SER A 22 -14.55 10.21 -0.68
C SER A 22 -15.88 9.53 -0.98
N THR A 23 -16.95 10.29 -1.23
CA THR A 23 -18.24 9.74 -1.72
C THR A 23 -18.09 9.17 -3.12
N THR A 24 -17.41 9.89 -4.02
CA THR A 24 -17.05 9.41 -5.36
C THR A 24 -16.20 8.14 -5.29
N ALA A 25 -15.22 8.07 -4.39
CA ALA A 25 -14.42 6.86 -4.17
C ALA A 25 -15.27 5.68 -3.68
N GLY A 26 -16.27 5.92 -2.82
CA GLY A 26 -17.24 4.90 -2.40
C GLY A 26 -18.07 4.37 -3.58
N LEU A 27 -18.60 5.27 -4.41
CA LEU A 27 -19.35 4.89 -5.61
C LEU A 27 -18.48 4.13 -6.64
N LEU A 28 -17.22 4.55 -6.82
CA LEU A 28 -16.25 3.84 -7.64
C LEU A 28 -16.09 2.40 -7.15
N ARG A 29 -15.94 2.19 -5.82
CA ARG A 29 -15.83 0.85 -5.23
C ARG A 29 -17.02 -0.01 -5.57
N GLU A 30 -18.22 0.50 -5.39
CA GLU A 30 -19.46 -0.23 -5.67
C GLU A 30 -19.56 -0.64 -7.14
N ILE A 31 -19.36 0.32 -8.05
CA ILE A 31 -19.45 0.09 -9.50
C ILE A 31 -18.36 -0.87 -9.99
N LEU A 32 -17.13 -0.75 -9.48
CA LEU A 32 -16.03 -1.62 -9.87
C LEU A 32 -16.18 -3.04 -9.30
N ALA A 33 -16.76 -3.19 -8.11
CA ALA A 33 -17.08 -4.49 -7.53
C ALA A 33 -18.11 -5.25 -8.37
N GLU A 34 -19.10 -4.57 -8.96
CA GLU A 34 -20.05 -5.17 -9.93
C GLU A 34 -19.32 -5.77 -11.15
N SER A 35 -18.16 -5.23 -11.52
CA SER A 35 -17.29 -5.74 -12.58
C SER A 35 -16.22 -6.74 -12.12
N GLY A 36 -16.23 -7.13 -10.84
CA GLY A 36 -15.28 -8.08 -10.26
C GLY A 36 -13.86 -7.56 -10.08
N ARG A 37 -13.64 -6.24 -10.09
CA ARG A 37 -12.32 -5.61 -9.93
C ARG A 37 -12.06 -5.25 -8.47
N GLY A 38 -10.91 -5.67 -7.93
CA GLY A 38 -10.45 -5.29 -6.59
C GLY A 38 -9.97 -3.84 -6.55
N MET A 39 -10.56 -3.00 -5.70
CA MET A 39 -10.21 -1.58 -5.59
C MET A 39 -9.65 -1.23 -4.20
N ASP A 40 -8.44 -0.66 -4.18
CA ASP A 40 -7.84 -0.08 -2.99
C ASP A 40 -7.79 1.45 -3.06
N VAL A 41 -8.04 2.09 -1.91
CA VAL A 41 -7.87 3.53 -1.74
C VAL A 41 -6.53 3.79 -1.07
N VAL A 42 -5.60 4.40 -1.79
CA VAL A 42 -4.28 4.76 -1.28
C VAL A 42 -4.22 6.27 -1.13
N LYS A 43 -3.97 6.75 0.09
CA LYS A 43 -3.94 8.18 0.41
C LYS A 43 -2.52 8.74 0.36
N ILE A 44 -2.29 9.89 -0.26
CA ILE A 44 -0.97 10.56 -0.19
C ILE A 44 -0.69 10.97 1.26
N GLY A 45 -1.72 11.44 1.97
CA GLY A 45 -1.60 11.89 3.34
C GLY A 45 -1.50 10.80 4.39
N ALA A 46 -1.46 9.50 4.05
CA ALA A 46 -1.43 8.40 5.03
C ALA A 46 -0.40 8.60 6.17
N PRO A 47 0.86 8.98 5.91
CA PRO A 47 1.83 9.23 6.97
C PRO A 47 1.43 10.36 7.93
N LEU A 48 0.66 11.35 7.45
CA LEU A 48 0.18 12.45 8.28
C LEU A 48 -0.89 11.97 9.26
N TYR A 49 -1.78 11.08 8.80
CA TYR A 49 -2.80 10.47 9.65
C TYR A 49 -2.18 9.54 10.70
N ASP A 50 -1.14 8.78 10.33
CA ASP A 50 -0.41 7.90 11.26
C ASP A 50 0.22 8.72 12.42
N VAL A 51 0.89 9.83 12.08
CA VAL A 51 1.50 10.73 13.07
C VAL A 51 0.42 11.38 13.95
N GLN A 52 -0.70 11.82 13.37
CA GLN A 52 -1.83 12.37 14.12
C GLN A 52 -2.40 11.34 15.11
N GLN A 53 -2.64 10.11 14.68
CA GLN A 53 -3.15 9.04 15.54
C GLN A 53 -2.19 8.77 16.70
N TYR A 54 -0.89 8.65 16.42
CA TYR A 54 0.12 8.44 17.45
C TYR A 54 0.20 9.61 18.43
N PHE A 55 0.12 10.85 17.94
CA PHE A 55 0.10 12.06 18.77
C PHE A 55 -1.08 12.04 19.75
N HIS A 56 -2.30 11.78 19.28
CA HIS A 56 -3.49 11.78 20.13
C HIS A 56 -3.53 10.60 21.11
N ALA A 57 -3.11 9.41 20.68
CA ALA A 57 -2.99 8.25 21.56
C ALA A 57 -2.02 8.54 22.71
N ARG A 58 -0.84 9.12 22.40
CA ARG A 58 0.15 9.45 23.42
C ARG A 58 -0.28 10.57 24.36
N ALA A 59 -1.07 11.51 23.85
CA ALA A 59 -1.63 12.63 24.61
C ALA A 59 -2.88 12.24 25.43
N GLY A 60 -3.40 11.01 25.30
CA GLY A 60 -4.65 10.59 25.95
C GLY A 60 -5.89 11.33 25.43
N SER A 61 -5.85 11.78 24.17
CA SER A 61 -6.92 12.55 23.53
C SER A 61 -7.36 11.94 22.20
N GLU A 62 -7.57 10.62 22.22
CA GLU A 62 -7.91 9.78 21.07
C GLU A 62 -9.02 10.38 20.22
N LEU A 63 -8.85 10.24 18.90
CA LEU A 63 -9.83 10.68 17.93
C LEU A 63 -10.87 9.58 17.74
N ALA A 64 -12.14 9.96 17.64
CA ALA A 64 -13.19 9.03 17.24
C ALA A 64 -12.96 8.51 15.82
N GLU A 65 -13.58 7.37 15.48
CA GLU A 65 -13.50 6.82 14.13
C GLU A 65 -13.95 7.85 13.08
N GLY A 66 -13.11 8.09 12.07
CA GLY A 66 -13.35 9.08 11.02
C GLY A 66 -13.11 10.54 11.43
N GLN A 67 -12.86 10.85 12.71
CA GLN A 67 -12.52 12.19 13.17
C GLN A 67 -11.06 12.53 12.83
N GLN A 68 -10.80 13.79 12.52
CA GLN A 68 -9.44 14.30 12.32
C GLN A 68 -9.18 15.64 13.02
N ASP A 69 -7.90 15.95 13.19
CA ASP A 69 -7.37 17.24 13.60
C ASP A 69 -6.84 17.96 12.34
N GLY A 70 -7.70 18.74 11.68
CA GLY A 70 -7.37 19.37 10.41
C GLY A 70 -6.24 20.38 10.51
N ALA A 71 -6.10 21.06 11.65
CA ALA A 71 -4.99 21.97 11.91
C ALA A 71 -3.66 21.22 12.01
N LEU A 72 -3.62 20.10 12.75
CA LEU A 72 -2.43 19.26 12.85
C LEU A 72 -2.04 18.66 11.50
N LEU A 73 -3.00 18.15 10.72
CA LEU A 73 -2.74 17.63 9.37
C LEU A 73 -2.14 18.69 8.44
N ASN A 74 -2.66 19.92 8.48
CA ASN A 74 -2.11 21.03 7.68
C ASN A 74 -0.69 21.40 8.13
N PHE A 75 -0.44 21.43 9.44
CA PHE A 75 0.90 21.66 9.99
C PHE A 75 1.88 20.57 9.52
N LEU A 76 1.55 19.30 9.73
CA LEU A 76 2.38 18.16 9.33
C LEU A 76 2.62 18.17 7.82
N GLY A 77 1.56 18.33 7.03
CA GLY A 77 1.65 18.34 5.57
C GLY A 77 2.52 19.47 5.02
N THR A 78 2.51 20.66 5.66
CA THR A 78 3.40 21.77 5.31
C THR A 78 4.84 21.46 5.71
N HIS A 79 5.03 20.92 6.92
CA HIS A 79 6.35 20.61 7.43
C HIS A 79 7.05 19.56 6.56
N PHE A 80 6.39 18.43 6.28
CA PHE A 80 6.93 17.37 5.43
C PHE A 80 7.29 17.88 4.03
N ARG A 81 6.40 18.62 3.36
CA ARG A 81 6.70 19.16 2.03
C ARG A 81 7.89 20.12 2.02
N ARG A 82 8.17 20.80 3.13
CA ARG A 82 9.32 21.69 3.26
C ARG A 82 10.62 20.95 3.59
N THR A 83 10.57 19.99 4.52
CA THR A 83 11.79 19.32 5.03
C THR A 83 12.15 18.05 4.27
N SER A 84 11.19 17.46 3.58
CA SER A 84 11.29 16.17 2.90
C SER A 84 10.33 16.14 1.69
N PRO A 85 10.57 16.99 0.66
CA PRO A 85 9.60 17.27 -0.40
C PRO A 85 9.12 16.02 -1.16
N ASP A 86 10.01 15.04 -1.37
CA ASP A 86 9.69 13.82 -2.12
C ASP A 86 9.08 12.70 -1.27
N PHE A 87 9.07 12.84 0.06
CA PHE A 87 8.72 11.75 0.97
C PHE A 87 7.28 11.24 0.75
N LEU A 88 6.30 12.15 0.75
CA LEU A 88 4.89 11.75 0.66
C LEU A 88 4.56 11.03 -0.65
N LEU A 89 5.13 11.49 -1.77
CA LEU A 89 4.93 10.87 -3.08
C LEU A 89 5.69 9.56 -3.23
N THR A 90 6.89 9.46 -2.64
CA THR A 90 7.67 8.21 -2.63
C THR A 90 6.96 7.14 -1.81
N ASP A 91 6.57 7.47 -0.57
CA ASP A 91 5.80 6.58 0.30
C ASP A 91 4.45 6.18 -0.31
N PHE A 92 3.76 7.13 -0.96
CA PHE A 92 2.53 6.86 -1.71
C PHE A 92 2.75 5.83 -2.83
N GLY A 93 3.83 5.98 -3.61
CA GLY A 93 4.17 5.04 -4.68
C GLY A 93 4.49 3.65 -4.15
N GLU A 94 5.24 3.54 -3.06
CA GLU A 94 5.51 2.26 -2.40
C GLU A 94 4.24 1.59 -1.88
N ARG A 95 3.31 2.35 -1.30
CA ARG A 95 2.01 1.81 -0.86
C ARG A 95 1.12 1.39 -2.02
N CYS A 96 1.16 2.11 -3.15
CA CYS A 96 0.51 1.68 -4.39
C CYS A 96 1.06 0.34 -4.88
N ASP A 97 2.39 0.19 -4.90
CA ASP A 97 3.04 -1.07 -5.29
C ASP A 97 2.65 -2.24 -4.36
N ARG A 98 2.57 -1.99 -3.04
CA ARG A 98 2.10 -2.99 -2.06
C ARG A 98 0.64 -3.39 -2.30
N ALA A 99 -0.24 -2.43 -2.61
CA ALA A 99 -1.63 -2.70 -2.94
C ALA A 99 -1.78 -3.55 -4.20
N VAL A 100 -0.98 -3.28 -5.24
CA VAL A 100 -0.93 -4.12 -6.46
C VAL A 100 -0.50 -5.55 -6.13
N LEU A 101 0.54 -5.73 -5.31
CA LEU A 101 0.95 -7.07 -4.86
C LEU A 101 -0.12 -7.74 -3.98
N ALA A 102 -0.86 -6.98 -3.19
CA ALA A 102 -1.97 -7.49 -2.40
C ALA A 102 -3.18 -7.93 -3.25
N GLY A 103 -3.24 -7.50 -4.51
CA GLY A 103 -4.25 -7.92 -5.49
C GLY A 103 -5.18 -6.81 -5.97
N ALA A 104 -4.85 -5.53 -5.73
CA ALA A 104 -5.62 -4.41 -6.25
C ALA A 104 -5.49 -4.31 -7.78
N ASP A 105 -6.64 -4.34 -8.45
CA ASP A 105 -6.79 -4.09 -9.89
C ASP A 105 -7.05 -2.61 -10.19
N VAL A 106 -7.48 -1.86 -9.17
CA VAL A 106 -7.76 -0.43 -9.25
C VAL A 106 -7.20 0.26 -8.02
N LEU A 107 -6.41 1.31 -8.25
CA LEU A 107 -5.88 2.19 -7.22
C LEU A 107 -6.59 3.54 -7.31
N VAL A 108 -7.15 3.98 -6.18
CA VAL A 108 -7.80 5.29 -6.07
C VAL A 108 -7.10 6.15 -5.04
N CYS A 109 -6.75 7.39 -5.41
CA CYS A 109 -6.28 8.40 -4.50
C CYS A 109 -7.35 9.48 -4.32
N ASP A 110 -7.93 9.61 -3.13
CA ASP A 110 -9.06 10.53 -2.85
C ASP A 110 -8.66 11.83 -2.13
N ASP A 111 -7.38 11.99 -1.79
CA ASP A 111 -6.85 13.10 -1.01
C ASP A 111 -5.71 13.87 -1.70
N ALA A 112 -5.60 13.71 -3.03
CA ALA A 112 -4.60 14.41 -3.81
C ALA A 112 -4.83 15.93 -3.76
N ARG A 113 -3.76 16.69 -3.49
CA ARG A 113 -3.77 18.15 -3.50
C ARG A 113 -3.14 18.68 -4.79
N PRO A 114 -3.45 19.93 -5.21
CA PRO A 114 -2.77 20.59 -6.32
C PRO A 114 -1.24 20.47 -6.33
N ALA A 115 -0.62 20.59 -5.15
CA ALA A 115 0.83 20.45 -4.99
C ALA A 115 1.38 19.05 -5.37
N ASP A 116 0.54 18.02 -5.33
CA ASP A 116 0.93 16.64 -5.56
C ASP A 116 0.63 16.21 -7.02
N PHE A 117 -0.01 17.07 -7.82
CA PHE A 117 -0.58 16.73 -9.13
C PHE A 117 0.42 16.12 -10.11
N ASP A 118 1.51 16.83 -10.38
CA ASP A 118 2.52 16.37 -11.33
C ASP A 118 3.15 15.04 -10.88
N GLY A 119 3.33 14.87 -9.57
CA GLY A 119 3.87 13.65 -8.99
C GLY A 119 2.93 12.46 -9.15
N VAL A 120 1.63 12.68 -8.94
CA VAL A 120 0.59 11.67 -9.11
C VAL A 120 0.46 11.25 -10.57
N LEU A 121 0.46 12.20 -11.51
CA LEU A 121 0.43 11.90 -12.95
C LEU A 121 1.67 11.13 -13.41
N LYS A 122 2.87 11.47 -12.92
CA LYS A 122 4.11 10.72 -13.19
C LYS A 122 4.06 9.27 -12.70
N GLN A 123 3.21 8.96 -11.72
CA GLN A 123 2.97 7.59 -11.24
C GLN A 123 1.85 6.87 -12.01
N GLY A 124 1.41 7.42 -13.14
CA GLY A 124 0.44 6.79 -14.05
C GLY A 124 -1.03 6.96 -13.65
N PHE A 125 -1.33 7.85 -12.71
CA PHE A 125 -2.71 8.14 -12.32
C PHE A 125 -3.39 9.04 -13.35
N ARG A 126 -4.66 8.75 -13.63
CA ARG A 126 -5.57 9.61 -14.38
C ARG A 126 -6.31 10.54 -13.43
N ALA A 127 -6.34 11.82 -13.74
CA ALA A 127 -6.94 12.85 -12.89
C ALA A 127 -8.43 13.01 -13.17
N VAL A 128 -9.24 12.88 -12.13
CA VAL A 128 -10.69 13.11 -12.16
C VAL A 128 -11.02 14.24 -11.20
N ARG A 129 -11.54 15.36 -11.71
CA ARG A 129 -11.97 16.48 -10.86
C ARG A 129 -13.40 16.27 -10.40
N VAL A 130 -13.64 16.39 -9.10
CA VAL A 130 -14.96 16.44 -8.49
C VAL A 130 -15.28 17.88 -8.08
N THR A 131 -16.36 18.43 -8.62
CA THR A 131 -16.82 19.80 -8.33
C THR A 131 -18.12 19.77 -7.55
N ALA A 132 -18.37 20.77 -6.69
CA ALA A 132 -19.65 20.94 -6.01
C ALA A 132 -19.86 22.41 -5.64
N PRO A 133 -21.12 22.88 -5.55
CA PRO A 133 -21.43 24.23 -5.11
C PRO A 133 -20.84 24.56 -3.73
N GLU A 134 -20.38 25.79 -3.55
CA GLU A 134 -19.70 26.22 -2.32
C GLU A 134 -20.57 26.04 -1.06
N SER A 135 -21.85 26.37 -1.13
CA SER A 135 -22.82 26.20 -0.05
C SER A 135 -22.87 24.75 0.45
N GLU A 136 -22.95 23.80 -0.47
CA GLU A 136 -22.98 22.37 -0.17
C GLU A 136 -21.65 21.88 0.41
N ARG A 137 -20.52 22.32 -0.15
CA ARG A 137 -19.19 21.96 0.37
C ARG A 137 -19.00 22.39 1.83
N ARG A 138 -19.40 23.62 2.15
CA ARG A 138 -19.33 24.17 3.51
C ARG A 138 -20.22 23.38 4.48
N GLN A 139 -21.45 23.06 4.06
CA GLN A 139 -22.37 22.24 4.85
C GLN A 139 -21.79 20.85 5.12
N ARG A 140 -21.28 20.15 4.10
CA ARG A 140 -20.68 18.81 4.23
C ARG A 140 -19.45 18.82 5.13
N LYS A 141 -18.61 19.87 5.06
CA LYS A 141 -17.43 20.03 5.93
C LYS A 141 -17.83 20.23 7.40
N ALA A 142 -18.89 21.02 7.66
CA ALA A 142 -19.39 21.24 9.01
C ALA A 142 -19.94 19.95 9.66
N VAL A 143 -20.58 19.09 8.87
CA VAL A 143 -21.16 17.82 9.36
C VAL A 143 -20.08 16.77 9.72
N ARG A 144 -18.87 16.87 9.17
CA ARG A 144 -17.78 15.88 9.40
C ARG A 144 -17.28 15.82 10.84
N GLY A 145 -17.52 16.86 11.66
CA GLY A 145 -17.21 16.84 13.09
C GLY A 145 -15.71 16.86 13.41
N ASP A 146 -14.89 17.49 12.57
CA ASP A 146 -13.44 17.62 12.77
C ASP A 146 -13.13 18.30 14.12
N LYS A 147 -12.12 17.80 14.84
CA LYS A 147 -11.69 18.34 16.15
C LYS A 147 -11.20 19.78 16.05
N THR A 148 -10.52 20.09 14.96
CA THR A 148 -10.11 21.44 14.57
C THR A 148 -10.34 21.63 13.07
N ALA A 149 -10.75 22.82 12.66
CA ALA A 149 -10.93 23.15 11.25
C ALA A 149 -9.59 23.52 10.61
N GLY A 150 -9.23 22.86 9.51
CA GLY A 150 -8.14 23.29 8.63
C GLY A 150 -8.58 24.49 7.77
N SER A 151 -7.68 25.47 7.57
CA SER A 151 -7.91 26.61 6.69
C SER A 151 -8.07 26.16 5.22
N ASP A 152 -9.07 26.70 4.53
CA ASP A 152 -9.31 26.48 3.10
C ASP A 152 -8.37 27.33 2.21
N ASP A 153 -7.81 28.41 2.76
CA ASP A 153 -6.84 29.29 2.07
C ASP A 153 -5.40 28.76 2.17
N HIS A 154 -5.23 27.50 2.55
CA HIS A 154 -3.91 26.91 2.70
C HIS A 154 -3.18 26.86 1.34
N PRO A 155 -1.86 27.15 1.27
CA PRO A 155 -1.11 27.20 0.01
C PRO A 155 -1.23 25.92 -0.84
N THR A 156 -1.52 24.79 -0.21
CA THR A 156 -1.70 23.50 -0.89
C THR A 156 -3.02 23.37 -1.65
N GLU A 157 -4.00 24.25 -1.42
CA GLU A 157 -5.32 24.23 -2.08
C GLU A 157 -5.41 25.25 -3.24
N GLN A 158 -4.44 26.16 -3.36
CA GLN A 158 -4.38 27.16 -4.42
C GLN A 158 -3.96 26.51 -5.76
N GLY A 159 -4.61 26.89 -6.86
CA GLY A 159 -4.30 26.40 -8.22
C GLY A 159 -5.16 25.23 -8.72
N GLY A 160 -6.08 24.70 -7.91
CA GLY A 160 -6.93 23.54 -8.26
C GLY A 160 -7.77 23.70 -9.55
N ALA A 161 -8.21 24.92 -9.85
CA ALA A 161 -9.14 25.22 -10.94
C ALA A 161 -8.47 25.24 -12.34
N SER A 162 -7.15 25.46 -12.42
CA SER A 162 -6.42 25.58 -13.70
C SER A 162 -5.76 24.28 -14.17
N MET A 163 -5.93 23.17 -13.42
CA MET A 163 -5.30 21.90 -13.74
C MET A 163 -6.01 21.22 -14.92
N ALA A 164 -5.27 20.73 -15.92
CA ALA A 164 -5.85 19.95 -17.01
C ALA A 164 -6.13 18.52 -16.49
N VAL A 165 -7.41 18.17 -16.31
CA VAL A 165 -7.83 16.86 -15.82
C VAL A 165 -8.38 16.00 -16.95
N ASP A 166 -8.32 14.68 -16.80
CA ASP A 166 -8.85 13.73 -17.79
C ASP A 166 -10.38 13.72 -17.80
N PHE A 167 -11.01 13.86 -16.63
CA PHE A 167 -12.46 13.84 -16.46
C PHE A 167 -12.93 14.84 -15.42
N GLU A 168 -14.18 15.29 -15.56
CA GLU A 168 -14.87 16.10 -14.56
C GLU A 168 -16.18 15.44 -14.14
N ILE A 169 -16.42 15.41 -12.83
CA ILE A 169 -17.63 14.92 -12.18
C ILE A 169 -18.25 16.07 -11.40
N ASP A 170 -19.40 16.54 -11.87
CA ASP A 170 -20.23 17.50 -11.15
C ASP A 170 -21.02 16.80 -10.03
N ASN A 171 -20.92 17.31 -8.81
CA ASN A 171 -21.61 16.84 -7.61
C ASN A 171 -22.54 17.94 -7.03
N SER A 172 -23.24 18.63 -7.92
CA SER A 172 -24.30 19.62 -7.63
C SER A 172 -25.71 19.03 -7.51
N SER A 173 -25.87 17.72 -7.72
CA SER A 173 -27.17 17.05 -7.84
C SER A 173 -27.32 15.93 -6.81
N ASP A 174 -28.41 15.17 -6.88
CA ASP A 174 -28.63 14.03 -5.99
C ASP A 174 -27.62 12.89 -6.20
N ILE A 175 -27.63 11.94 -5.25
CA ILE A 175 -26.71 10.79 -5.24
C ILE A 175 -26.89 9.87 -6.44
N ALA A 176 -28.10 9.79 -7.02
CA ALA A 176 -28.38 8.95 -8.18
C ALA A 176 -27.75 9.54 -9.45
N ALA A 177 -27.84 10.86 -9.63
CA ALA A 177 -27.15 11.58 -10.69
C ALA A 177 -25.62 11.51 -10.53
N LEU A 178 -25.10 11.60 -9.29
CA LEU A 178 -23.67 11.38 -9.04
C LEU A 178 -23.24 9.96 -9.42
N ARG A 179 -23.98 8.92 -8.99
CA ARG A 179 -23.69 7.52 -9.35
C ARG A 179 -23.62 7.33 -10.86
N LYS A 180 -24.58 7.90 -11.60
CA LYS A 180 -24.59 7.82 -13.07
C LYS A 180 -23.32 8.44 -13.68
N ARG A 181 -22.95 9.66 -13.26
CA ARG A 181 -21.73 10.32 -13.74
C ARG A 181 -20.46 9.54 -13.41
N VAL A 182 -20.38 8.94 -12.23
CA VAL A 182 -19.26 8.05 -11.85
C VAL A 182 -19.23 6.81 -12.75
N ALA A 183 -20.38 6.20 -13.05
CA ALA A 183 -20.47 5.05 -13.94
C ALA A 183 -20.04 5.37 -15.36
N ASP A 184 -20.42 6.53 -15.90
CA ASP A 184 -20.00 7.01 -17.22
C ASP A 184 -18.46 7.15 -17.29
N VAL A 185 -17.85 7.78 -16.27
CA VAL A 185 -16.38 7.88 -16.17
C VAL A 185 -15.72 6.51 -16.08
N VAL A 186 -16.25 5.57 -15.28
CA VAL A 186 -15.72 4.20 -15.20
C VAL A 186 -15.80 3.48 -16.55
N ALA A 187 -16.90 3.63 -17.28
CA ALA A 187 -17.06 3.03 -18.61
C ALA A 187 -15.99 3.55 -19.59
N GLU A 188 -15.72 4.85 -19.58
CA GLU A 188 -14.66 5.46 -20.41
C GLU A 188 -13.26 5.04 -19.96
N LEU A 189 -13.01 4.97 -18.64
CA LEU A 189 -11.74 4.52 -18.06
C LEU A 189 -11.43 3.06 -18.42
N THR A 190 -12.45 2.23 -18.60
CA THR A 190 -12.34 0.79 -18.82
C THR A 190 -12.54 0.38 -20.28
N ALA A 191 -12.83 1.31 -21.19
CA ALA A 191 -13.13 1.04 -22.59
C ALA A 191 -11.98 0.28 -23.32
N PRO A 192 -12.30 -0.70 -24.19
CA PRO A 192 -11.30 -1.46 -24.93
C PRO A 192 -10.58 -0.57 -25.94
N GLY A 193 -9.33 -0.23 -25.62
CA GLY A 193 -8.50 0.75 -26.32
C GLY A 193 -7.65 1.61 -25.36
N ALA A 194 -8.08 1.73 -24.11
CA ALA A 194 -7.35 2.41 -23.02
C ALA A 194 -6.43 1.47 -22.21
N GLN A 195 -6.33 0.19 -22.60
CA GLN A 195 -5.62 -0.84 -21.82
C GLN A 195 -4.52 -1.48 -22.66
N SER A 196 -3.29 -1.16 -22.31
CA SER A 196 -2.08 -1.74 -22.85
C SER A 196 -1.71 -3.02 -22.09
N GLY A 197 -2.03 -4.16 -22.72
CA GLY A 197 -1.20 -5.38 -22.75
C GLY A 197 -0.87 -6.17 -21.46
N ALA A 198 -0.50 -7.44 -21.68
CA ALA A 198 0.13 -8.30 -20.66
C ALA A 198 1.55 -7.86 -20.26
N ALA A 199 2.21 -7.08 -21.13
CA ALA A 199 3.54 -6.53 -20.87
C ALA A 199 3.53 -5.52 -19.71
N GLU A 200 2.62 -4.55 -19.72
CA GLU A 200 2.55 -3.53 -18.65
C GLU A 200 2.17 -4.10 -17.30
N ARG A 201 1.32 -5.14 -17.27
CA ARG A 201 1.08 -5.92 -16.03
C ARG A 201 2.35 -6.52 -15.46
N SER A 202 3.14 -7.13 -16.34
CA SER A 202 4.40 -7.75 -15.93
C SER A 202 5.35 -6.70 -15.37
N ASP A 203 5.33 -5.49 -15.91
CA ASP A 203 6.19 -4.40 -15.46
C ASP A 203 5.71 -3.78 -14.15
N ASP A 204 4.40 -3.64 -13.95
CA ASP A 204 3.81 -3.19 -12.67
C ASP A 204 4.10 -4.15 -11.52
N ALA A 205 3.90 -5.46 -11.74
CA ALA A 205 4.21 -6.47 -10.75
C ALA A 205 5.73 -6.52 -10.46
N ARG A 206 6.59 -6.43 -11.49
CA ARG A 206 8.05 -6.39 -11.31
C ARG A 206 8.50 -5.14 -10.56
N ARG A 207 7.94 -3.97 -10.88
CA ARG A 207 8.20 -2.72 -10.15
C ARG A 207 7.84 -2.88 -8.69
N ALA A 208 6.66 -3.44 -8.41
CA ALA A 208 6.22 -3.63 -7.04
C ALA A 208 7.08 -4.64 -6.25
N LEU A 209 7.50 -5.74 -6.88
CA LEU A 209 8.47 -6.67 -6.29
C LEU A 209 9.82 -5.99 -6.02
N ARG A 210 10.29 -5.15 -6.93
CA ARG A 210 11.54 -4.37 -6.77
C ARG A 210 11.42 -3.38 -5.61
N SER A 211 10.29 -2.71 -5.47
CA SER A 211 9.98 -1.82 -4.36
C SER A 211 10.06 -2.56 -3.01
N LEU A 212 9.42 -3.74 -2.91
CA LEU A 212 9.49 -4.57 -1.71
C LEU A 212 10.91 -5.11 -1.42
N LEU A 213 11.68 -5.43 -2.46
CA LEU A 213 13.08 -5.81 -2.34
C LEU A 213 13.93 -4.68 -1.76
N GLU A 214 13.80 -3.45 -2.28
CA GLU A 214 14.55 -2.30 -1.77
C GLU A 214 14.19 -1.96 -0.33
N HIS A 215 12.91 -2.04 0.05
CA HIS A 215 12.49 -1.94 1.45
C HIS A 215 13.26 -2.93 2.33
N THR A 216 13.30 -4.20 1.93
CA THR A 216 13.97 -5.26 2.71
C THR A 216 15.50 -5.08 2.72
N ARG A 217 16.10 -4.61 1.63
CA ARG A 217 17.52 -4.23 1.58
C ARG A 217 17.81 -3.08 2.54
N GLY A 218 16.95 -2.08 2.62
CA GLY A 218 17.04 -0.99 3.60
C GLY A 218 17.07 -1.50 5.04
N VAL A 219 16.22 -2.48 5.36
CA VAL A 219 16.18 -3.11 6.70
C VAL A 219 17.54 -3.72 7.06
N ILE A 220 18.15 -4.54 6.18
CA ILE A 220 19.43 -5.17 6.52
C ILE A 220 20.60 -4.18 6.47
N ARG A 221 20.61 -3.19 5.56
CA ARG A 221 21.65 -2.15 5.51
C ARG A 221 21.76 -1.41 6.84
N GLY A 222 20.63 -1.07 7.46
CA GLY A 222 20.59 -0.35 8.73
C GLY A 222 20.85 -1.21 9.98
N ARG A 223 20.92 -2.54 9.85
CA ARG A 223 20.96 -3.48 10.98
C ARG A 223 22.04 -4.54 10.88
N TYR A 224 22.83 -4.55 9.81
CA TYR A 224 23.86 -5.54 9.59
C TYR A 224 24.86 -5.57 10.75
N ALA A 225 25.10 -6.77 11.27
CA ALA A 225 26.13 -7.04 12.24
C ALA A 225 26.73 -8.41 11.93
N GLU A 226 28.03 -8.44 11.68
CA GLU A 226 28.72 -9.68 11.34
C GLU A 226 28.52 -10.73 12.44
N ASN A 227 28.24 -11.98 12.06
CA ASN A 227 27.97 -13.10 12.96
C ASN A 227 26.78 -12.86 13.94
N ARG A 228 25.90 -11.90 13.64
CA ARG A 228 24.70 -11.59 14.42
C ARG A 228 23.47 -11.41 13.53
N HIS A 229 23.50 -10.42 12.64
CA HIS A 229 22.38 -10.00 11.80
C HIS A 229 22.86 -9.91 10.35
N GLN A 230 22.67 -10.98 9.59
CA GLN A 230 23.14 -11.07 8.20
C GLN A 230 22.01 -11.24 7.19
N ILE A 231 20.81 -11.60 7.67
CA ILE A 231 19.63 -11.80 6.85
C ILE A 231 18.53 -10.88 7.37
N ALA A 232 17.81 -10.21 6.46
CA ALA A 232 16.51 -9.63 6.75
C ALA A 232 15.45 -10.28 5.89
N ALA A 233 14.20 -10.27 6.38
CA ALA A 233 13.05 -10.73 5.62
C ALA A 233 11.90 -9.74 5.80
N SER A 234 11.03 -9.68 4.81
CA SER A 234 9.79 -8.91 4.85
C SER A 234 8.61 -9.79 4.42
N LEU A 235 7.52 -9.69 5.18
CA LEU A 235 6.23 -10.28 4.86
C LEU A 235 5.26 -9.18 4.45
N LEU A 236 4.71 -9.29 3.25
CA LEU A 236 3.59 -8.48 2.78
C LEU A 236 2.28 -9.22 3.04
N THR A 237 1.30 -8.50 3.56
CA THR A 237 -0.04 -9.01 3.87
C THR A 237 -1.09 -8.42 2.93
N ALA A 238 -2.28 -9.02 2.89
CA ALA A 238 -3.34 -8.63 1.96
C ALA A 238 -3.91 -7.22 2.19
N ASP A 239 -3.73 -6.66 3.38
CA ASP A 239 -4.09 -5.26 3.67
C ASP A 239 -2.97 -4.26 3.33
N GLY A 240 -1.92 -4.73 2.63
CA GLY A 240 -0.79 -3.90 2.20
C GLY A 240 0.25 -3.62 3.29
N ARG A 241 0.07 -4.11 4.53
CA ARG A 241 1.08 -3.97 5.59
C ARG A 241 2.30 -4.85 5.32
N VAL A 242 3.47 -4.32 5.66
CA VAL A 242 4.77 -5.01 5.56
C VAL A 242 5.39 -5.17 6.93
N PHE A 243 5.72 -6.40 7.30
CA PHE A 243 6.38 -6.74 8.55
C PHE A 243 7.79 -7.26 8.28
N SER A 244 8.79 -6.58 8.83
CA SER A 244 10.19 -6.94 8.61
C SER A 244 10.89 -7.45 9.87
N GLY A 245 11.74 -8.45 9.67
CA GLY A 245 12.56 -9.09 10.70
C GLY A 245 14.02 -9.17 10.27
N ILE A 246 14.92 -9.34 11.25
CA ILE A 246 16.32 -9.67 11.03
C ILE A 246 16.62 -11.00 11.70
N HIS A 247 17.56 -11.75 11.13
CA HIS A 247 18.07 -12.98 11.73
C HIS A 247 18.73 -12.69 13.08
N LEU A 248 18.50 -13.57 14.05
CA LEU A 248 19.14 -13.56 15.35
C LEU A 248 20.07 -14.76 15.47
N GLU A 249 21.37 -14.52 15.44
CA GLU A 249 22.35 -15.58 15.71
C GLU A 249 22.45 -15.85 17.22
N ALA A 250 22.46 -17.13 17.59
CA ALA A 250 22.67 -17.61 18.94
C ALA A 250 23.86 -18.57 19.01
N MET A 251 24.53 -18.61 20.17
CA MET A 251 25.63 -19.56 20.40
C MET A 251 25.17 -21.02 20.30
N VAL A 252 23.95 -21.29 20.76
CA VAL A 252 23.30 -22.58 20.57
C VAL A 252 22.47 -22.47 19.29
N GLY A 253 22.93 -23.07 18.19
CA GLY A 253 22.32 -22.87 16.88
C GLY A 253 20.82 -23.19 16.79
N ARG A 254 20.29 -24.09 17.64
CA ARG A 254 18.84 -24.37 17.72
C ARG A 254 18.01 -23.20 18.28
N ALA A 255 18.66 -22.24 18.93
CA ALA A 255 18.06 -21.02 19.45
C ALA A 255 18.22 -19.83 18.48
N SER A 256 18.95 -20.01 17.37
CA SER A 256 19.03 -18.99 16.32
C SER A 256 17.68 -18.89 15.62
N VAL A 257 17.27 -17.67 15.29
CA VAL A 257 15.95 -17.40 14.71
C VAL A 257 16.13 -16.75 13.35
N CYS A 258 15.54 -17.35 12.32
CA CYS A 258 15.56 -16.80 10.97
C CYS A 258 14.73 -15.51 10.88
N ALA A 259 15.09 -14.65 9.95
CA ALA A 259 14.45 -13.35 9.77
C ALA A 259 12.95 -13.47 9.43
N GLU A 260 12.57 -14.51 8.68
CA GLU A 260 11.18 -14.81 8.31
C GLU A 260 10.32 -15.13 9.53
N ALA A 261 10.86 -15.88 10.49
CA ALA A 261 10.14 -16.23 11.72
C ALA A 261 9.92 -14.98 12.60
N VAL A 262 10.92 -14.08 12.66
CA VAL A 262 10.77 -12.79 13.36
C VAL A 262 9.72 -11.90 12.67
N ALA A 263 9.76 -11.81 11.34
CA ALA A 263 8.76 -11.08 10.56
C ALA A 263 7.34 -11.65 10.79
N LEU A 264 7.21 -12.97 10.78
CA LEU A 264 5.94 -13.66 11.01
C LEU A 264 5.40 -13.38 12.42
N GLY A 265 6.26 -13.44 13.44
CA GLY A 265 5.88 -13.12 14.82
C GLY A 265 5.28 -11.71 14.93
N LYS A 266 5.93 -10.71 14.33
CA LYS A 266 5.42 -9.33 14.29
C LYS A 266 4.10 -9.20 13.53
N ALA A 267 3.97 -9.90 12.40
CA ALA A 267 2.71 -9.90 11.64
C ALA A 267 1.57 -10.46 12.51
N ARG A 268 1.80 -11.57 13.21
CA ARG A 268 0.79 -12.20 14.09
C ARG A 268 0.47 -11.36 15.31
N GLU A 269 1.46 -10.72 15.92
CA GLU A 269 1.26 -9.76 17.01
C GLU A 269 0.36 -8.60 16.59
N ALA A 270 0.52 -8.11 15.35
CA ALA A 270 -0.31 -7.06 14.78
C ALA A 270 -1.65 -7.55 14.20
N GLY A 271 -2.03 -8.82 14.45
CA GLY A 271 -3.26 -9.43 13.96
C GLY A 271 -3.31 -9.66 12.45
N ALA A 272 -2.17 -9.62 11.75
CA ALA A 272 -2.11 -9.81 10.31
C ALA A 272 -1.98 -11.31 9.96
N THR A 273 -3.06 -11.88 9.40
CA THR A 273 -3.16 -13.32 9.14
C THR A 273 -3.11 -13.71 7.66
N ASP A 274 -3.61 -12.87 6.75
CA ASP A 274 -3.58 -13.09 5.30
C ASP A 274 -2.21 -12.65 4.72
N LEU A 275 -1.27 -13.61 4.65
CA LEU A 275 0.09 -13.42 4.15
C LEU A 275 0.15 -13.64 2.63
N ARG A 276 0.74 -12.69 1.89
CA ARG A 276 0.78 -12.73 0.41
C ARG A 276 2.16 -13.00 -0.16
N TYR A 277 3.17 -12.28 0.31
CA TYR A 277 4.55 -12.45 -0.15
C TYR A 277 5.53 -12.49 1.01
N VAL A 278 6.55 -13.33 0.88
CA VAL A 278 7.76 -13.30 1.71
C VAL A 278 8.97 -13.14 0.82
N LEU A 279 9.94 -12.35 1.28
CA LEU A 279 11.26 -12.31 0.66
C LEU A 279 12.34 -12.15 1.72
N SER A 280 13.50 -12.75 1.47
CA SER A 280 14.64 -12.74 2.36
C SER A 280 15.87 -12.27 1.60
N VAL A 281 16.64 -11.38 2.22
CA VAL A 281 17.90 -10.87 1.66
C VAL A 281 19.05 -11.11 2.62
N ARG A 282 20.22 -11.42 2.06
CA ARG A 282 21.45 -11.62 2.81
C ARG A 282 22.45 -10.52 2.50
N HIS A 283 22.96 -9.90 3.54
CA HIS A 283 24.10 -9.01 3.45
C HIS A 283 25.41 -9.81 3.26
N PRO A 284 26.31 -9.37 2.37
CA PRO A 284 27.60 -10.04 2.14
C PRO A 284 28.47 -9.97 3.40
N LYS A 285 29.21 -11.06 3.67
CA LYS A 285 30.26 -11.10 4.69
C LYS A 285 31.44 -10.21 4.28
N PRO A 286 32.28 -9.71 5.21
CA PRO A 286 33.43 -8.89 4.86
C PRO A 286 34.44 -9.61 3.95
N SER A 287 34.55 -10.94 4.08
CA SER A 287 35.42 -11.78 3.26
C SER A 287 34.94 -11.98 1.82
N GLU A 288 33.70 -11.60 1.50
CA GLU A 288 33.15 -11.77 0.16
C GLU A 288 33.50 -10.57 -0.74
N ALA A 289 34.07 -10.88 -1.91
CA ALA A 289 34.41 -9.88 -2.93
C ALA A 289 33.17 -9.17 -3.49
N ALA A 290 32.08 -9.92 -3.70
CA ALA A 290 30.80 -9.35 -4.12
C ALA A 290 30.13 -8.65 -2.94
N ARG A 291 29.91 -7.33 -3.05
CA ARG A 291 29.30 -6.49 -2.01
C ARG A 291 27.79 -6.30 -2.17
N GLU A 292 27.17 -7.08 -3.04
CA GLU A 292 25.73 -7.02 -3.30
C GLU A 292 24.92 -7.71 -2.20
N ILE A 293 23.81 -7.09 -1.79
CA ILE A 293 22.79 -7.72 -0.94
C ILE A 293 21.88 -8.57 -1.84
N LYS A 294 21.92 -9.88 -1.63
CA LYS A 294 21.28 -10.87 -2.52
C LYS A 294 20.00 -11.42 -1.93
N LEU A 295 19.02 -11.69 -2.78
CA LEU A 295 17.89 -12.53 -2.42
C LEU A 295 18.38 -13.94 -2.06
N VAL A 296 17.77 -14.51 -1.03
CA VAL A 296 18.01 -15.89 -0.61
C VAL A 296 16.67 -16.59 -0.37
N PRO A 297 16.53 -17.87 -0.76
CA PRO A 297 15.31 -18.62 -0.46
C PRO A 297 15.18 -18.86 1.04
N PRO A 298 13.94 -18.97 1.57
CA PRO A 298 13.73 -19.37 2.96
C PRO A 298 14.33 -20.76 3.20
N CYS A 299 14.92 -20.94 4.39
CA CYS A 299 15.46 -22.24 4.82
C CYS A 299 14.34 -23.26 5.05
N GLY A 300 14.67 -24.55 5.17
CA GLY A 300 13.67 -25.62 5.35
C GLY A 300 12.75 -25.38 6.55
N LEU A 301 13.30 -24.93 7.69
CA LEU A 301 12.52 -24.62 8.90
C LEU A 301 11.53 -23.47 8.65
N CYS A 302 11.95 -22.42 7.97
CA CYS A 302 11.06 -21.30 7.62
C CYS A 302 9.97 -21.74 6.65
N ARG A 303 10.26 -22.62 5.68
CA ARG A 303 9.23 -23.15 4.77
C ARG A 303 8.16 -23.92 5.53
N GLU A 304 8.57 -24.79 6.45
CA GLU A 304 7.65 -25.54 7.30
C GLU A 304 6.78 -24.59 8.13
N LEU A 305 7.42 -23.66 8.86
CA LEU A 305 6.75 -22.69 9.71
C LEU A 305 5.79 -21.81 8.91
N LEU A 306 6.23 -21.18 7.84
CA LEU A 306 5.40 -20.26 7.08
C LEU A 306 4.20 -20.96 6.42
N LEU A 307 4.34 -22.22 5.98
CA LEU A 307 3.22 -22.99 5.42
C LEU A 307 2.16 -23.36 6.45
N ASP A 308 2.51 -23.46 7.74
CA ASP A 308 1.52 -23.62 8.81
C ASP A 308 0.65 -22.37 9.01
N TYR A 309 1.10 -21.21 8.52
CA TYR A 309 0.44 -19.92 8.72
C TYR A 309 -0.08 -19.26 7.44
N GLY A 310 0.37 -19.71 6.26
CA GLY A 310 -0.02 -19.15 4.97
C GLY A 310 0.27 -20.11 3.82
N GLN A 311 -0.71 -20.93 3.45
CA GLN A 311 -0.57 -21.92 2.38
C GLN A 311 -0.44 -21.30 0.99
N ASP A 312 -1.06 -20.13 0.79
CA ASP A 312 -1.02 -19.36 -0.46
C ASP A 312 0.16 -18.39 -0.53
N LEU A 313 1.04 -18.40 0.48
CA LEU A 313 2.19 -17.49 0.56
C LEU A 313 3.13 -17.71 -0.62
N ARG A 314 3.53 -16.62 -1.27
CA ARG A 314 4.49 -16.63 -2.37
C ARG A 314 5.86 -16.18 -1.90
N VAL A 315 6.92 -16.81 -2.41
CA VAL A 315 8.31 -16.44 -2.13
C VAL A 315 8.86 -15.65 -3.30
N VAL A 316 9.44 -14.47 -3.05
CA VAL A 316 10.16 -13.69 -4.07
C VAL A 316 11.59 -14.21 -4.20
N LEU A 317 11.98 -14.52 -5.43
CA LEU A 317 13.27 -15.14 -5.79
C LEU A 317 13.86 -14.42 -7.02
N GLY A 318 15.13 -14.72 -7.31
CA GLY A 318 15.84 -14.24 -8.51
C GLY A 318 16.94 -13.22 -8.20
N GLY A 319 17.44 -12.59 -9.27
CA GLY A 319 18.36 -11.45 -9.21
C GLY A 319 17.67 -10.14 -9.59
N GLU A 320 18.40 -9.03 -9.59
CA GLU A 320 17.84 -7.68 -9.86
C GLU A 320 17.07 -7.58 -11.18
N ASP A 321 17.49 -8.32 -12.21
CA ASP A 321 16.89 -8.29 -13.55
C ASP A 321 15.89 -9.43 -13.80
N GLU A 322 15.77 -10.38 -12.87
CA GLU A 322 14.94 -11.58 -13.02
C GLU A 322 14.11 -11.87 -11.76
N LEU A 323 13.51 -10.82 -11.19
CA LEU A 323 12.61 -10.98 -10.05
C LEU A 323 11.37 -11.79 -10.45
N ARG A 324 11.13 -12.87 -9.71
CA ARG A 324 9.95 -13.72 -9.85
C ARG A 324 9.40 -14.11 -8.48
N SER A 325 8.19 -14.65 -8.49
CA SER A 325 7.60 -15.25 -7.29
C SER A 325 7.16 -16.68 -7.55
N GLU A 326 7.36 -17.56 -6.58
CA GLU A 326 6.97 -18.96 -6.62
C GLU A 326 6.08 -19.30 -5.42
N SER A 327 5.21 -20.30 -5.54
CA SER A 327 4.38 -20.72 -4.39
C SER A 327 5.27 -21.37 -3.33
N LEU A 328 5.14 -20.97 -2.07
CA LEU A 328 5.92 -21.59 -0.99
C LEU A 328 5.64 -23.10 -0.89
N SER A 329 4.42 -23.54 -1.18
CA SER A 329 4.03 -24.95 -1.18
C SER A 329 4.79 -25.78 -2.22
N GLN A 330 5.26 -25.17 -3.31
CA GLN A 330 6.10 -25.83 -4.31
C GLN A 330 7.54 -25.99 -3.84
N MET A 331 7.98 -25.22 -2.85
CA MET A 331 9.33 -25.27 -2.27
C MET A 331 9.47 -26.31 -1.14
N LEU A 332 8.37 -26.94 -0.74
CA LEU A 332 8.31 -28.02 0.25
C LEU A 332 7.27 -29.06 -0.17
N PRO A 333 7.56 -29.86 -1.22
CA PRO A 333 6.63 -30.86 -1.72
C PRO A 333 6.38 -31.95 -0.68
N HIS A 334 5.15 -32.47 -0.65
CA HIS A 334 4.73 -33.52 0.28
C HIS A 334 4.96 -33.16 1.77
N LYS A 335 4.78 -31.87 2.13
CA LYS A 335 4.85 -31.39 3.52
C LYS A 335 4.07 -32.32 4.45
N TYR A 336 4.70 -32.70 5.56
CA TYR A 336 4.02 -33.45 6.61
C TYR A 336 2.94 -32.57 7.25
N VAL A 337 1.70 -33.04 7.24
CA VAL A 337 0.58 -32.40 7.93
C VAL A 337 0.21 -33.26 9.12
N GLY A 338 0.64 -32.82 10.31
CA GLY A 338 0.34 -33.51 11.56
C GLY A 338 -1.09 -33.26 12.05
N THR A 339 -1.54 -34.06 13.03
CA THR A 339 -2.87 -33.95 13.65
C THR A 339 -2.94 -32.92 14.79
N LYS A 340 -1.82 -32.24 15.09
CA LYS A 340 -1.70 -31.28 16.20
C LYS A 340 -2.71 -30.13 16.08
N TRP A 341 -2.98 -29.71 14.85
CA TRP A 341 -4.04 -28.80 14.52
C TRP A 341 -5.14 -29.67 13.93
N ALA A 342 -6.34 -29.68 14.52
CA ALA A 342 -7.49 -30.30 13.86
C ALA A 342 -7.61 -29.71 12.45
N ALA A 343 -8.28 -30.37 11.51
CA ALA A 343 -8.62 -29.80 10.21
C ALA A 343 -9.59 -28.60 10.41
N VAL A 344 -9.08 -27.54 11.02
CA VAL A 344 -9.72 -26.26 11.22
C VAL A 344 -9.52 -25.56 9.90
N ASP A 345 -10.62 -25.12 9.32
CA ASP A 345 -10.65 -24.18 8.21
C ASP A 345 -9.63 -23.06 8.48
N GLN A 346 -8.49 -23.12 7.78
CA GLN A 346 -7.31 -22.28 8.04
C GLN A 346 -7.48 -20.86 7.48
N SER A 347 -8.73 -20.46 7.20
CA SER A 347 -9.13 -19.13 6.73
C SER A 347 -9.32 -18.10 7.85
N ARG A 348 -8.98 -18.42 9.11
CA ARG A 348 -9.09 -17.52 10.28
C ARG A 348 -7.74 -17.08 10.82
#